data_AF-A0A933DG70-F1
#
_entry.id   AF-A0A933DG70-F1
#
_cell.length_a   1.000
_cell.length_b   1.000
_cell.length_c   1.000
_cell.angle_alpha   90.00
_cell.angle_beta   90.00
_cell.angle_gamma   90.00
#
_symmetry.space_group_name_H-M   'P 1'
#
loop_
_entity.id
_entity.type
_entity.pdbx_description
1 polymer ?
#
loop_
_entity_poly.entity_id
_entity_poly.type
_entity_poly.pdbx_seq_one_letter_code
_entity_poly.pdbx_strand_id
1 'polypeptide(L)'
;MPQFQKFFEDKYQLQANCTLCHLAGRSGLNDYGRGFVDNGLSAAAIDALAKMDLDKDGYSSAQEIAAGSNPGDSSSTPKNAGGWLKNPYPVRPDLKLLNSSFPDAERFTILRAVLPKEDLARFQGIAGAVIEDFDRYLFVILAKGSKGVLGGSSYAGVLEKDSRGAKLNVFLVSANPNGKIVRVEPVRVWRSIFKKSSFLKMFRDLWPDEINRIKLPAPIEPELAGVIKAQFAKCATQIDLAIGP
;
A
#
# COMPACT_ATOMS: atom_id res chain seq x y z
N MET A 1 3.16 1.74 3.06
CA MET A 1 2.51 0.74 2.20
C MET A 1 3.61 0.05 1.40
N PRO A 2 3.78 -1.26 1.51
CA PRO A 2 4.95 -1.99 0.98
C PRO A 2 5.22 -1.83 -0.52
N GLN A 3 4.18 -1.62 -1.34
CA GLN A 3 4.33 -1.39 -2.77
C GLN A 3 5.22 -0.18 -3.09
N PHE A 4 5.21 0.88 -2.27
CA PHE A 4 6.08 2.05 -2.45
C PHE A 4 7.54 1.74 -2.19
N GLN A 5 7.84 0.75 -1.34
CA GLN A 5 9.20 0.34 -1.09
C GLN A 5 9.85 -0.22 -2.36
N LYS A 6 9.13 -1.06 -3.12
CA LYS A 6 9.63 -1.59 -4.40
C LYS A 6 9.75 -0.52 -5.47
N PHE A 7 8.79 0.40 -5.54
CA PHE A 7 8.87 1.54 -6.46
C PHE A 7 10.08 2.44 -6.16
N PHE A 8 10.31 2.73 -4.88
CA PHE A 8 11.46 3.50 -4.44
C PHE A 8 12.77 2.79 -4.76
N GLU A 9 12.85 1.48 -4.48
CA GLU A 9 13.98 0.63 -4.84
C GLU A 9 14.32 0.71 -6.32
N ASP A 10 13.32 0.62 -7.21
CA ASP A 10 13.57 0.65 -8.66
C ASP A 10 13.94 2.05 -9.13
N LYS A 11 13.34 3.09 -8.54
CA LYS A 11 13.64 4.49 -8.90
C LYS A 11 15.05 4.92 -8.49
N TYR A 12 15.48 4.56 -7.29
CA TYR A 12 16.73 5.05 -6.70
C TYR A 12 17.82 4.00 -6.57
N GLN A 13 17.53 2.74 -6.90
CA GLN A 13 18.45 1.60 -6.74
C GLN A 13 18.92 1.42 -5.29
N LEU A 14 18.05 1.75 -4.33
CA LEU A 14 18.31 1.64 -2.90
C LEU A 14 17.27 0.76 -2.21
N GLN A 15 17.73 -0.24 -1.46
CA GLN A 15 16.89 -1.09 -0.61
C GLN A 15 16.44 -0.35 0.64
N ALA A 16 15.55 0.62 0.45
CA ALA A 16 14.91 1.32 1.54
C ALA A 16 14.17 0.33 2.45
N ASN A 17 14.17 0.61 3.75
CA ASN A 17 13.42 -0.17 4.72
C ASN A 17 12.23 0.65 5.26
N CYS A 18 11.52 0.11 6.25
CA CYS A 18 10.39 0.83 6.85
C CYS A 18 10.77 2.20 7.44
N THR A 19 12.04 2.43 7.82
CA THR A 19 12.48 3.68 8.44
C THR A 19 12.63 4.84 7.45
N LEU A 20 12.50 4.60 6.14
CA LEU A 20 12.36 5.69 5.16
C LEU A 20 11.13 6.53 5.46
N CYS A 21 10.00 5.88 5.77
CA CYS A 21 8.72 6.56 5.99
C CYS A 21 8.24 6.50 7.45
N HIS A 22 8.84 5.65 8.28
CA HIS A 22 8.41 5.43 9.65
C HIS A 22 9.52 5.74 10.65
N LEU A 23 9.12 6.15 11.86
CA LEU A 23 10.03 6.23 12.99
C LEU A 23 10.58 4.84 13.33
N ALA A 24 11.87 4.74 13.62
CA ALA A 24 12.51 3.46 13.92
C ALA A 24 11.77 2.68 15.02
N GLY A 25 11.42 1.42 14.73
CA GLY A 25 10.71 0.54 15.67
C GLY A 25 9.25 0.92 15.96
N ARG A 26 8.66 1.89 15.25
CA ARG A 26 7.30 2.37 15.49
C ARG A 26 6.49 2.49 14.19
N SER A 27 5.16 2.44 14.29
CA SER A 27 4.27 2.65 13.14
C SER A 27 4.01 4.13 12.81
N GLY A 28 4.51 5.05 13.63
CA GLY A 28 4.42 6.50 13.40
C GLY A 28 5.23 6.90 12.18
N LEU A 29 4.77 7.92 11.44
CA LEU A 29 5.49 8.45 10.28
C LEU A 29 6.63 9.36 10.76
N ASN A 30 7.77 9.34 10.07
CA ASN A 30 8.79 10.40 10.17
C ASN A 30 8.41 11.58 9.25
N ASP A 31 9.27 12.60 9.12
CA ASP A 31 8.98 13.76 8.28
C ASP A 31 8.84 13.41 6.80
N TYR A 32 9.72 12.55 6.26
CA TYR A 32 9.60 12.06 4.90
C TYR A 32 8.26 11.34 4.65
N GLY A 33 7.88 10.42 5.53
CA GLY A 33 6.63 9.67 5.44
C GLY A 33 5.38 10.56 5.59
N ARG A 34 5.44 11.61 6.43
CA ARG A 34 4.38 12.63 6.52
C ARG A 34 4.28 13.41 5.21
N GLY A 35 5.39 13.93 4.72
CA GLY A 35 5.46 14.63 3.44
C GLY A 35 4.88 13.78 2.31
N PHE A 36 5.19 12.48 2.28
CA PHE A 36 4.67 11.55 1.28
C PHE A 36 3.14 11.42 1.33
N VAL A 37 2.58 11.33 2.53
CA VAL A 37 1.12 11.29 2.75
C VAL A 37 0.45 12.62 2.37
N ASP A 38 1.03 13.75 2.78
CA ASP A 38 0.47 15.08 2.51
C ASP A 38 0.45 15.40 1.01
N ASN A 39 1.50 14.95 0.30
CA ASN A 39 1.62 15.06 -1.16
C ASN A 39 0.82 14.00 -1.94
N GLY A 40 -0.04 13.21 -1.28
CA GLY A 40 -1.05 12.39 -1.97
C GLY A 40 -0.71 10.91 -2.14
N LEU A 41 0.37 10.41 -1.54
CA LEU A 41 0.71 8.98 -1.51
C LEU A 41 0.82 8.36 -2.92
N SER A 42 1.48 9.04 -3.85
CA SER A 42 1.60 8.65 -5.26
C SER A 42 3.04 8.69 -5.75
N ALA A 43 3.32 8.16 -6.95
CA ALA A 43 4.64 8.31 -7.56
C ALA A 43 5.05 9.79 -7.71
N ALA A 44 4.10 10.65 -8.07
CA ALA A 44 4.33 12.09 -8.18
C ALA A 44 4.70 12.73 -6.82
N ALA A 45 4.21 12.18 -5.70
CA ALA A 45 4.61 12.65 -4.37
C ALA A 45 6.11 12.45 -4.14
N ILE A 46 6.69 11.31 -4.53
CA ILE A 46 8.14 11.06 -4.40
C ILE A 46 8.94 12.11 -5.18
N ASP A 47 8.51 12.46 -6.39
CA ASP A 47 9.16 13.52 -7.18
C ASP A 47 9.03 14.90 -6.55
N ALA A 48 7.89 15.20 -5.91
CA ALA A 48 7.70 16.45 -5.18
C ALA A 48 8.63 16.53 -3.95
N LEU A 49 8.78 15.44 -3.20
CA LEU A 49 9.63 15.39 -2.01
C LEU A 49 11.11 15.54 -2.32
N ALA A 50 11.56 15.12 -3.50
CA ALA A 50 12.97 15.17 -3.90
C ALA A 50 13.61 16.57 -3.73
N LYS A 51 12.81 17.64 -3.85
CA LYS A 51 13.27 19.03 -3.75
C LYS A 51 13.14 19.63 -2.35
N MET A 52 12.59 18.88 -1.39
CA MET A 52 12.30 19.36 -0.04
C MET A 52 13.38 18.92 0.93
N ASP A 53 13.62 19.74 1.95
CA ASP A 53 14.36 19.40 3.17
C ASP A 53 13.32 19.14 4.27
N LEU A 54 12.92 17.88 4.44
CA LEU A 54 11.75 17.50 5.25
C LEU A 54 12.10 17.39 6.73
N ASP A 55 13.28 16.88 7.06
CA ASP A 55 13.76 16.74 8.43
C ASP A 55 14.60 17.93 8.92
N LYS A 56 14.84 18.91 8.05
CA LYS A 56 15.42 20.23 8.33
C LYS A 56 16.89 20.15 8.75
N ASP A 57 17.63 19.24 8.14
CA ASP A 57 19.07 19.06 8.36
C ASP A 57 19.95 19.93 7.43
N GLY A 58 19.31 20.65 6.49
CA GLY A 58 19.96 21.52 5.51
C GLY A 58 20.23 20.87 4.15
N TYR A 59 19.82 19.62 3.95
CA TYR A 59 19.94 18.89 2.69
C TYR A 59 18.57 18.54 2.11
N SER A 60 18.46 18.59 0.79
CA SER A 60 17.24 18.11 0.12
C SER A 60 17.19 16.58 0.10
N SER A 61 15.98 16.01 0.09
CA SER A 61 15.80 14.57 0.01
C SER A 61 16.51 13.95 -1.20
N ALA A 62 16.61 14.64 -2.33
CA ALA A 62 17.38 14.15 -3.48
C ALA A 62 18.89 14.03 -3.19
N GLN A 63 19.48 15.00 -2.48
CA GLN A 63 20.90 14.95 -2.10
C GLN A 63 21.16 13.81 -1.11
N GLU A 64 20.26 13.64 -0.16
CA GLU A 64 20.33 12.59 0.84
C GLU A 64 20.20 11.19 0.24
N ILE A 65 19.15 10.98 -0.56
CA ILE A 65 18.94 9.71 -1.26
C ILE A 65 20.13 9.39 -2.17
N ALA A 66 20.67 10.38 -2.91
CA ALA A 66 21.86 10.17 -3.74
C ALA A 66 23.11 9.78 -2.93
N ALA A 67 23.22 10.24 -1.67
CA ALA A 67 24.28 9.87 -0.74
C ALA A 67 23.98 8.58 0.06
N GLY A 68 22.82 7.96 -0.16
CA GLY A 68 22.35 6.80 0.61
C GLY A 68 21.94 7.12 2.05
N SER A 69 21.72 8.41 2.37
CA SER A 69 21.23 8.85 3.67
C SER A 69 19.68 8.86 3.70
N ASN A 70 19.09 8.85 4.90
CA ASN A 70 17.65 8.76 5.11
C ASN A 70 17.00 10.15 5.19
N PRO A 71 16.19 10.56 4.19
CA PRO A 71 15.62 11.91 4.09
C PRO A 71 14.51 12.27 5.08
N GLY A 72 14.37 11.48 6.12
CA GLY A 72 13.41 11.70 7.19
C GLY A 72 14.02 11.46 8.56
N ASP A 73 15.34 11.56 8.67
CA ASP A 73 16.12 11.41 9.88
C ASP A 73 17.27 12.42 9.85
N SER A 74 17.12 13.53 10.57
CA SER A 74 18.07 14.64 10.56
C SER A 74 19.45 14.29 11.14
N SER A 75 19.62 13.10 11.73
CA SER A 75 20.94 12.57 12.10
C SER A 75 21.68 11.88 10.94
N SER A 76 20.95 11.58 9.86
CA SER A 76 21.40 10.85 8.68
C SER A 76 21.64 11.79 7.50
N THR A 77 22.76 12.50 7.52
CA THR A 77 23.12 13.47 6.48
C THR A 77 23.94 12.84 5.34
N PRO A 78 24.17 13.51 4.20
CA PRO A 78 25.07 13.02 3.15
C PRO A 78 26.51 12.71 3.60
N LYS A 79 26.96 13.30 4.71
CA LYS A 79 28.28 13.04 5.32
C LYS A 79 28.23 11.92 6.36
N ASN A 80 27.04 11.56 6.83
CA ASN A 80 26.80 10.54 7.84
C ASN A 80 25.51 9.77 7.54
N ALA A 81 25.52 8.93 6.51
CA ALA A 81 24.33 8.21 6.06
C ALA A 81 23.76 7.19 7.07
N GLY A 82 24.47 6.92 8.17
CA GLY A 82 24.02 5.97 9.19
C GLY A 82 23.91 4.53 8.70
N GLY A 83 23.02 3.75 9.32
CA GLY A 83 22.88 2.32 9.11
C GLY A 83 21.51 1.87 8.57
N TRP A 84 20.65 2.79 8.15
CA TRP A 84 19.26 2.47 7.82
C TRP A 84 19.14 1.50 6.63
N LEU A 85 20.03 1.57 5.64
CA LEU A 85 20.05 0.62 4.52
C LEU A 85 20.63 -0.77 4.88
N LYS A 86 21.33 -0.91 6.02
CA LYS A 86 22.06 -2.15 6.37
C LYS A 86 21.15 -3.26 6.88
N ASN A 87 19.95 -2.91 7.38
CA ASN A 87 18.96 -3.86 7.85
C ASN A 87 17.61 -3.55 7.19
N PRO A 88 17.27 -4.20 6.06
CA PRO A 88 15.93 -4.12 5.52
C PRO A 88 14.98 -4.74 6.53
N TYR A 89 14.27 -3.91 7.30
CA TYR A 89 13.14 -4.37 8.11
C TYR A 89 12.14 -5.04 7.16
N PRO A 90 11.99 -6.38 7.22
CA PRO A 90 11.05 -7.04 6.33
C PRO A 90 9.65 -6.62 6.75
N VAL A 91 8.77 -6.41 5.77
CA VAL A 91 7.35 -6.26 6.04
C VAL A 91 6.88 -7.54 6.74
N ARG A 92 6.31 -7.38 7.93
CA ARG A 92 5.73 -8.49 8.72
C ARG A 92 4.21 -8.39 8.64
N PRO A 93 3.55 -9.22 7.81
CA PRO A 93 2.10 -9.24 7.76
C PRO A 93 1.49 -9.67 9.10
N ASP A 94 0.30 -9.15 9.41
CA ASP A 94 -0.46 -9.58 10.58
C ASP A 94 -1.05 -10.97 10.33
N LEU A 95 -0.43 -12.00 10.92
CA LEU A 95 -0.86 -13.39 10.77
C LEU A 95 -2.28 -13.63 11.32
N LYS A 96 -2.73 -12.86 12.32
CA LYS A 96 -4.09 -13.01 12.85
C LYS A 96 -5.11 -12.59 11.80
N LEU A 97 -4.88 -11.47 11.12
CA LEU A 97 -5.75 -11.02 10.03
C LEU A 97 -5.72 -12.01 8.86
N LEU A 98 -4.53 -12.47 8.48
CA LEU A 98 -4.37 -13.42 7.37
C LEU A 98 -5.04 -14.77 7.62
N ASN A 99 -4.82 -15.38 8.80
CA ASN A 99 -5.47 -16.64 9.18
C ASN A 99 -7.00 -16.50 9.24
N SER A 100 -7.49 -15.31 9.54
CA SER A 100 -8.93 -15.04 9.54
C SER A 100 -9.50 -14.96 8.11
N SER A 101 -8.70 -14.55 7.11
CA SER A 101 -9.09 -14.58 5.69
C SER A 101 -8.92 -15.97 5.05
N PHE A 102 -7.90 -16.72 5.47
CA PHE A 102 -7.52 -18.01 4.88
C PHE A 102 -7.22 -19.04 5.99
N PRO A 103 -8.26 -19.60 6.64
CA PRO A 103 -8.08 -20.52 7.77
C PRO A 103 -7.37 -21.82 7.38
N ASP A 104 -7.47 -22.24 6.11
CA ASP A 104 -6.86 -23.47 5.59
C ASP A 104 -5.44 -23.23 5.02
N ALA A 105 -4.87 -22.04 5.20
CA ALA A 105 -3.52 -21.74 4.73
C ALA A 105 -2.48 -22.44 5.62
N GLU A 106 -1.58 -23.19 4.99
CA GLU A 106 -0.43 -23.80 5.64
C GLU A 106 0.74 -22.82 5.77
N ARG A 107 0.83 -21.86 4.85
CA ARG A 107 1.87 -20.82 4.85
C ARG A 107 1.45 -19.58 4.06
N PHE A 108 2.13 -18.47 4.37
CA PHE A 108 2.04 -17.23 3.62
C PHE A 108 3.37 -16.89 2.97
N THR A 109 3.36 -16.45 1.72
CA THR A 109 4.55 -15.96 1.01
C THR A 109 4.31 -14.60 0.41
N ILE A 110 5.29 -13.70 0.53
CA ILE A 110 5.22 -12.38 -0.07
C ILE A 110 5.71 -12.46 -1.52
N LEU A 111 4.86 -12.07 -2.45
CA LEU A 111 5.21 -11.79 -3.85
C LEU A 111 5.45 -10.29 -4.01
N ARG A 112 6.65 -9.94 -4.49
CA ARG A 112 7.01 -8.60 -4.94
C ARG A 112 7.35 -8.69 -6.43
N ALA A 113 6.60 -8.00 -7.27
CA ALA A 113 6.78 -8.03 -8.71
C ALA A 113 6.41 -6.67 -9.32
N VAL A 114 6.84 -6.45 -10.56
CA VAL A 114 6.41 -5.30 -11.36
C VAL A 114 5.73 -5.86 -12.59
N LEU A 115 4.43 -5.60 -12.74
CA LEU A 115 3.70 -5.97 -13.95
C LEU A 115 4.34 -5.28 -15.15
N PRO A 116 4.51 -5.96 -16.30
CA PRO A 116 4.86 -5.31 -17.56
C PRO A 116 3.92 -4.14 -17.93
N LYS A 117 4.36 -3.22 -18.80
CA LYS A 117 3.56 -2.04 -19.17
C LYS A 117 2.33 -2.43 -19.98
N GLU A 118 2.49 -3.42 -20.83
CA GLU A 118 1.47 -4.03 -21.67
C GLU A 118 0.29 -4.60 -20.86
N ASP A 119 0.52 -5.00 -19.60
CA ASP A 119 -0.53 -5.50 -18.71
C ASP A 119 -1.37 -4.41 -18.05
N LEU A 120 -1.03 -3.13 -18.22
CA LEU A 120 -1.82 -2.01 -17.67
C LEU A 120 -3.24 -1.98 -18.21
N ALA A 121 -3.43 -2.25 -19.50
CA ALA A 121 -4.75 -2.27 -20.12
C ALA A 121 -5.62 -3.40 -19.53
N ARG A 122 -5.02 -4.57 -19.33
CA ARG A 122 -5.67 -5.71 -18.67
C ARG A 122 -6.03 -5.36 -17.23
N PHE A 123 -5.09 -4.78 -16.48
CA PHE A 123 -5.33 -4.31 -15.11
C PHE A 123 -6.52 -3.35 -15.09
N GLN A 124 -6.48 -2.28 -15.88
CA GLN A 124 -7.54 -1.27 -15.92
C GLN A 124 -8.90 -1.88 -16.29
N GLY A 125 -8.93 -2.80 -17.25
CA GLY A 125 -10.14 -3.52 -17.65
C GLY A 125 -10.77 -4.32 -16.49
N ILE A 126 -9.96 -5.04 -15.71
CA ILE A 126 -10.43 -5.83 -14.57
C ILE A 126 -10.85 -4.92 -13.41
N ALA A 127 -10.01 -3.95 -13.04
CA ALA A 127 -10.26 -3.10 -11.87
C ALA A 127 -11.42 -2.12 -12.08
N GLY A 128 -11.75 -1.77 -13.33
CA GLY A 128 -12.73 -0.74 -13.64
C GLY A 128 -12.39 0.62 -13.03
N ALA A 129 -11.10 0.88 -12.77
CA ALA A 129 -10.59 2.08 -12.09
C ALA A 129 -9.42 2.66 -12.88
N VAL A 130 -9.13 3.95 -12.68
CA VAL A 130 -7.93 4.59 -13.25
C VAL A 130 -6.69 3.96 -12.63
N ILE A 131 -5.81 3.42 -13.47
CA ILE A 131 -4.56 2.78 -13.08
C ILE A 131 -3.39 3.72 -13.40
N GLU A 132 -2.50 3.89 -12.43
CA GLU A 132 -1.26 4.66 -12.58
C GLU A 132 -0.07 3.71 -12.80
N ASP A 133 1.04 4.23 -13.33
CA ASP A 133 2.27 3.44 -13.56
C ASP A 133 2.78 2.75 -12.28
N PHE A 134 2.53 3.39 -11.14
CA PHE A 134 2.84 2.86 -9.81
C PHE A 134 2.02 1.62 -9.42
N ASP A 135 0.77 1.50 -9.87
CA ASP A 135 -0.11 0.39 -9.48
C ASP A 135 0.43 -0.98 -9.97
N ARG A 136 1.33 -0.96 -10.97
CA ARG A 136 2.05 -2.15 -11.48
C ARG A 136 2.96 -2.80 -10.44
N TYR A 137 3.32 -2.09 -9.38
CA TYR A 137 4.18 -2.60 -8.32
C TYR A 137 3.36 -3.46 -7.37
N LEU A 138 3.44 -4.77 -7.58
CA LEU A 138 2.70 -5.75 -6.81
C LEU A 138 3.37 -5.98 -5.47
N PHE A 139 2.54 -5.95 -4.43
CA PHE A 139 2.85 -6.52 -3.13
C PHE A 139 1.67 -7.38 -2.70
N VAL A 140 1.79 -8.70 -2.89
CA VAL A 140 0.71 -9.65 -2.58
C VAL A 140 1.22 -10.69 -1.60
N ILE A 141 0.50 -10.88 -0.51
CA ILE A 141 0.73 -11.96 0.45
C ILE A 141 -0.10 -13.15 0.00
N LEU A 142 0.54 -14.14 -0.61
CA LEU A 142 -0.12 -15.36 -1.11
C LEU A 142 -0.37 -16.33 0.03
N ALA A 143 -1.62 -16.78 0.16
CA ALA A 143 -2.03 -17.85 1.06
C ALA A 143 -1.92 -19.19 0.33
N LYS A 144 -1.13 -20.13 0.85
CA LYS A 144 -0.89 -21.43 0.21
C LYS A 144 -1.35 -22.56 1.13
N GLY A 145 -2.17 -23.46 0.60
CA GLY A 145 -2.54 -24.72 1.23
C GLY A 145 -2.00 -25.92 0.45
N SER A 146 -2.33 -27.12 0.90
CA SER A 146 -1.88 -28.39 0.29
C SER A 146 -2.13 -28.51 -1.22
N LYS A 147 -3.24 -27.95 -1.71
CA LYS A 147 -3.67 -28.07 -3.13
C LYS A 147 -3.28 -26.88 -4.01
N GLY A 148 -2.54 -25.90 -3.48
CA GLY A 148 -2.09 -24.73 -4.23
C GLY A 148 -2.39 -23.41 -3.53
N VAL A 149 -2.50 -22.34 -4.33
CA VAL A 149 -2.79 -20.99 -3.83
C VAL A 149 -4.28 -20.86 -3.54
N LEU A 150 -4.62 -20.55 -2.28
CA LEU A 150 -5.99 -20.34 -1.82
C LEU A 150 -6.51 -18.93 -2.14
N GLY A 151 -5.59 -18.00 -2.39
CA GLY A 151 -5.85 -16.60 -2.63
C GLY A 151 -4.67 -15.74 -2.20
N GLY A 152 -4.90 -14.44 -2.07
CA GLY A 152 -3.90 -13.50 -1.59
C GLY A 152 -4.49 -12.31 -0.86
N SER A 153 -3.62 -11.54 -0.23
CA SER A 153 -3.96 -10.27 0.40
C SER A 153 -3.03 -9.15 -0.07
N SER A 154 -3.59 -7.97 -0.31
CA SER A 154 -2.85 -6.73 -0.60
C SER A 154 -3.31 -5.61 0.32
N TYR A 155 -2.44 -4.63 0.55
CA TYR A 155 -2.78 -3.47 1.36
C TYR A 155 -3.40 -2.37 0.48
N ALA A 156 -4.59 -1.91 0.87
CA ALA A 156 -5.25 -0.74 0.29
C ALA A 156 -5.01 0.49 1.18
N GLY A 157 -4.46 1.55 0.58
CA GLY A 157 -4.26 2.85 1.24
C GLY A 157 -5.32 3.84 0.78
N VAL A 158 -6.21 4.24 1.68
CA VAL A 158 -7.26 5.23 1.42
C VAL A 158 -6.89 6.52 2.13
N LEU A 159 -6.51 7.53 1.34
CA LEU A 159 -6.21 8.85 1.85
C LEU A 159 -7.48 9.67 2.01
N GLU A 160 -7.74 10.14 3.22
CA GLU A 160 -8.85 11.05 3.55
C GLU A 160 -8.24 12.40 3.92
N LYS A 161 -8.58 13.46 3.19
CA LYS A 161 -8.12 14.82 3.47
C LYS A 161 -9.25 15.61 4.10
N ASP A 162 -9.00 16.20 5.28
CA ASP A 162 -9.88 17.17 5.92
C ASP A 162 -9.12 18.46 6.25
N SER A 163 -9.79 19.44 6.84
CA SER A 163 -9.18 20.73 7.23
C SER A 163 -8.04 20.61 8.26
N ARG A 164 -7.89 19.44 8.91
CA ARG A 164 -6.83 19.14 9.87
C ARG A 164 -5.69 18.32 9.25
N GLY A 165 -5.73 18.07 7.95
CA GLY A 165 -4.68 17.39 7.20
C GLY A 165 -5.10 16.04 6.64
N ALA A 166 -4.11 15.30 6.13
CA ALA A 166 -4.31 14.04 5.45
C ALA A 166 -4.23 12.85 6.42
N LYS A 167 -5.20 11.95 6.36
CA LYS A 167 -5.30 10.74 7.18
C LYS A 167 -5.25 9.52 6.28
N LEU A 168 -4.20 8.72 6.44
CA LEU A 168 -4.08 7.45 5.74
C LEU A 168 -4.81 6.35 6.51
N ASN A 169 -5.92 5.87 5.93
CA ASN A 169 -6.60 4.65 6.34
C ASN A 169 -6.00 3.46 5.57
N VAL A 170 -5.64 2.39 6.26
CA VAL A 170 -5.04 1.18 5.68
C VAL A 170 -5.94 -0.01 5.93
N PHE A 171 -6.27 -0.72 4.87
CA PHE A 171 -7.03 -1.95 4.89
C PHE A 171 -6.19 -3.10 4.32
N LEU A 172 -6.47 -4.31 4.78
CA LEU A 172 -6.02 -5.55 4.15
C LEU A 172 -7.18 -6.09 3.32
N VAL A 173 -7.03 -6.09 2.00
CA VAL A 173 -8.01 -6.66 1.07
C VAL A 173 -7.53 -8.05 0.71
N SER A 174 -8.38 -9.06 0.94
CA SER A 174 -8.11 -10.45 0.64
C SER A 174 -9.07 -10.93 -0.44
N ALA A 175 -8.55 -11.63 -1.43
CA ALA A 175 -9.32 -12.17 -2.54
C ALA A 175 -8.92 -13.61 -2.84
N ASN A 176 -9.83 -14.35 -3.47
CA ASN A 176 -9.56 -15.69 -3.98
C ASN A 176 -8.61 -15.61 -5.22
N PRO A 177 -8.20 -16.75 -5.80
CA PRO A 177 -7.27 -16.79 -6.94
C PRO A 177 -7.72 -16.00 -8.17
N ASN A 178 -9.02 -15.75 -8.32
CA ASN A 178 -9.59 -15.04 -9.47
C ASN A 178 -9.87 -13.56 -9.15
N GLY A 179 -9.46 -13.07 -7.99
CA GLY A 179 -9.68 -11.67 -7.57
C GLY A 179 -11.04 -11.37 -6.97
N LYS A 180 -11.91 -12.37 -6.71
CA LYS A 180 -13.15 -12.13 -5.97
C LYS A 180 -12.84 -11.88 -4.50
N ILE A 181 -13.29 -10.76 -3.94
CA ILE A 181 -12.99 -10.39 -2.55
C ILE A 181 -13.61 -11.39 -1.58
N VAL A 182 -12.79 -11.98 -0.73
CA VAL A 182 -13.25 -12.84 0.38
C VAL A 182 -13.40 -12.04 1.67
N ARG A 183 -12.54 -11.02 1.88
CA ARG A 183 -12.51 -10.26 3.12
C ARG A 183 -11.82 -8.91 2.96
N VAL A 184 -12.31 -7.92 3.69
CA VAL A 184 -11.62 -6.64 3.92
C VAL A 184 -11.50 -6.44 5.42
N GLU A 185 -10.29 -6.15 5.90
CA GLU A 185 -9.99 -5.92 7.31
C GLU A 185 -9.32 -4.56 7.53
N PRO A 186 -9.67 -3.81 8.58
CA PRO A 186 -8.99 -2.57 8.91
C PRO A 186 -7.66 -2.89 9.59
N VAL A 187 -6.56 -2.35 9.06
CA VAL A 187 -5.23 -2.44 9.68
C VAL A 187 -5.00 -1.21 10.56
N ARG A 188 -5.28 -0.03 10.01
CA ARG A 188 -5.20 1.25 10.72
C ARG A 188 -6.21 2.21 10.11
N VAL A 189 -7.25 2.56 10.86
CA VAL A 189 -8.32 3.43 10.36
C VAL A 189 -8.73 4.46 11.41
N TRP A 190 -9.11 5.65 10.95
CA TRP A 190 -9.43 6.80 11.79
C TRP A 190 -10.92 6.99 12.01
N ARG A 191 -11.77 6.68 11.01
CA ARG A 191 -13.24 6.72 11.16
C ARG A 191 -13.75 5.44 11.82
N SER A 192 -14.72 5.57 12.73
CA SER A 192 -15.36 4.42 13.38
C SER A 192 -16.15 3.55 12.39
N ILE A 193 -16.74 4.15 11.34
CA ILE A 193 -17.48 3.41 10.31
C ILE A 193 -16.62 2.37 9.60
N PHE A 194 -15.33 2.65 9.40
CA PHE A 194 -14.38 1.73 8.76
C PHE A 194 -14.04 0.51 9.63
N LYS A 195 -14.40 0.52 10.92
CA LYS A 195 -14.26 -0.63 11.82
C LYS A 195 -15.53 -1.49 11.88
N LYS A 196 -16.65 -1.00 11.32
CA LYS A 196 -17.93 -1.71 11.40
C LYS A 196 -17.92 -2.90 10.46
N SER A 197 -18.26 -4.07 10.99
CA SER A 197 -18.40 -5.29 10.19
C SER A 197 -19.43 -5.14 9.08
N SER A 198 -20.50 -4.36 9.29
CA SER A 198 -21.50 -4.08 8.27
C SER A 198 -20.92 -3.35 7.07
N PHE A 199 -20.02 -2.39 7.27
CA PHE A 199 -19.33 -1.68 6.20
C PHE A 199 -18.37 -2.61 5.44
N LEU A 200 -17.52 -3.34 6.17
CA LEU A 200 -16.51 -4.21 5.56
C LEU A 200 -17.13 -5.37 4.77
N LYS A 201 -18.24 -5.94 5.25
CA LYS A 201 -18.97 -7.01 4.57
C LYS A 201 -19.62 -6.58 3.25
N MET A 202 -19.79 -5.28 3.00
CA MET A 202 -20.35 -4.79 1.73
C MET A 202 -19.47 -5.15 0.52
N PHE A 203 -18.18 -5.38 0.74
CA PHE A 203 -17.22 -5.71 -0.32
C PHE A 203 -17.01 -7.21 -0.49
N ARG A 204 -17.56 -8.03 0.40
CA ARG A 204 -17.42 -9.49 0.34
C ARG A 204 -18.18 -10.02 -0.88
N ASP A 205 -17.59 -11.03 -1.51
CA ASP A 205 -18.14 -11.72 -2.67
C ASP A 205 -18.36 -10.81 -3.88
N LEU A 206 -17.66 -9.68 -3.96
CA LEU A 206 -17.62 -8.81 -5.13
C LEU A 206 -16.39 -9.09 -5.99
N TRP A 207 -16.59 -9.05 -7.29
CA TRP A 207 -15.53 -8.95 -8.28
C TRP A 207 -15.01 -7.50 -8.37
N PRO A 208 -13.76 -7.27 -8.83
CA PRO A 208 -13.18 -5.94 -8.88
C PRO A 208 -14.04 -4.90 -9.62
N ASP A 209 -14.65 -5.26 -10.75
CA ASP A 209 -15.51 -4.39 -11.56
C ASP A 209 -16.87 -4.10 -10.91
N GLU A 210 -17.36 -5.01 -10.06
CA GLU A 210 -18.62 -4.86 -9.33
C GLU A 210 -18.51 -3.87 -8.16
N ILE A 211 -17.32 -3.73 -7.57
CA ILE A 211 -17.08 -2.82 -6.44
C ILE A 211 -17.47 -1.38 -6.82
N ASN A 212 -17.26 -0.97 -8.07
CA ASN A 212 -17.58 0.38 -8.51
C ASN A 212 -19.09 0.70 -8.47
N ARG A 213 -19.95 -0.35 -8.51
CA ARG A 213 -21.40 -0.25 -8.52
C ARG A 213 -22.03 -0.15 -7.13
N ILE A 214 -21.31 -0.50 -6.07
CA ILE A 214 -21.88 -0.42 -4.72
C ILE A 214 -21.98 1.02 -4.24
N LYS A 215 -23.07 1.30 -3.50
CA LYS A 215 -23.30 2.56 -2.83
C LYS A 215 -22.82 2.46 -1.39
N LEU A 216 -21.81 3.24 -1.02
CA LEU A 216 -21.31 3.29 0.35
C LEU A 216 -22.26 4.09 1.26
N PRO A 217 -22.37 3.73 2.55
CA PRO A 217 -23.28 4.37 3.47
C PRO A 217 -22.80 5.78 3.88
N ALA A 218 -23.74 6.65 4.21
CA ALA A 218 -23.43 7.90 4.89
C ALA A 218 -22.73 7.63 6.26
N PRO A 219 -21.85 8.52 6.73
CA PRO A 219 -21.51 9.82 6.15
C PRO A 219 -20.35 9.74 5.14
N ILE A 220 -20.12 8.62 4.44
CA ILE A 220 -19.04 8.56 3.45
C ILE A 220 -19.41 9.39 2.23
N GLU A 221 -18.58 10.39 1.99
CA GLU A 221 -18.70 11.40 0.96
C GLU A 221 -18.37 10.80 -0.42
N PRO A 222 -19.00 11.26 -1.52
CA PRO A 222 -18.87 10.61 -2.83
C PRO A 222 -17.42 10.46 -3.34
N GLU A 223 -16.59 11.48 -3.11
CA GLU A 223 -15.17 11.46 -3.49
C GLU A 223 -14.40 10.37 -2.74
N LEU A 224 -14.51 10.35 -1.41
CA LEU A 224 -13.89 9.32 -0.57
C LEU A 224 -14.43 7.92 -0.90
N ALA A 225 -15.72 7.80 -1.22
CA ALA A 225 -16.31 6.54 -1.69
C ALA A 225 -15.67 6.08 -3.01
N GLY A 226 -15.41 6.99 -3.95
CA GLY A 226 -14.67 6.71 -5.17
C GLY A 226 -13.26 6.16 -4.88
N VAL A 227 -12.52 6.81 -3.99
CA VAL A 227 -11.16 6.36 -3.58
C VAL A 227 -11.19 4.97 -2.95
N ILE A 228 -12.12 4.71 -2.01
CA ILE A 228 -12.25 3.39 -1.36
C ILE A 228 -12.50 2.31 -2.40
N LYS A 229 -13.48 2.52 -3.29
CA LYS A 229 -13.86 1.54 -4.32
C LYS A 229 -12.70 1.26 -5.27
N ALA A 230 -12.04 2.32 -5.77
CA ALA A 230 -10.89 2.18 -6.66
C ALA A 230 -9.74 1.42 -5.99
N GLN A 231 -9.40 1.73 -4.74
CA GLN A 231 -8.29 1.08 -4.05
C GLN A 231 -8.57 -0.40 -3.75
N PHE A 232 -9.81 -0.75 -3.40
CA PHE A 232 -10.18 -2.14 -3.13
C PHE A 232 -10.23 -2.96 -4.42
N ALA A 233 -10.77 -2.39 -5.51
CA ALA A 233 -10.72 -3.00 -6.83
C ALA A 233 -9.29 -3.24 -7.29
N LYS A 234 -8.41 -2.23 -7.17
CA LYS A 234 -6.98 -2.36 -7.49
C LYS A 234 -6.32 -3.52 -6.73
N CYS A 235 -6.52 -3.61 -5.41
CA CYS A 235 -5.95 -4.69 -4.62
C CYS A 235 -6.46 -6.07 -5.06
N ALA A 236 -7.75 -6.20 -5.33
CA ALA A 236 -8.37 -7.43 -5.78
C ALA A 236 -7.84 -7.86 -7.17
N THR A 237 -7.70 -6.91 -8.10
CA THR A 237 -7.07 -7.15 -9.41
C THR A 237 -5.58 -7.50 -9.29
N GLN A 238 -4.83 -6.87 -8.39
CA GLN A 238 -3.42 -7.25 -8.16
C GLN A 238 -3.30 -8.69 -7.67
N ILE A 239 -4.25 -9.16 -6.86
CA ILE A 239 -4.30 -10.55 -6.39
C ILE A 239 -4.62 -11.50 -7.55
N ASP A 240 -5.60 -11.15 -8.40
CA ASP A 240 -5.90 -11.89 -9.62
C ASP A 240 -4.69 -11.97 -10.55
N LEU A 241 -4.06 -10.84 -10.89
CA LEU A 241 -2.89 -10.83 -11.77
C LEU A 241 -1.65 -11.53 -11.17
N ALA A 242 -1.58 -11.64 -9.84
CA ALA A 242 -0.51 -12.36 -9.16
C ALA A 242 -0.70 -13.89 -9.13
N ILE A 243 -1.93 -14.38 -9.31
CA ILE A 243 -2.30 -15.80 -9.11
C ILE A 243 -2.91 -16.42 -10.38
N GLY A 244 -3.79 -15.68 -11.04
CA GLY A 244 -4.44 -16.02 -12.31
C GLY A 244 -3.44 -16.31 -13.41
N PRO A 245 -3.92 -16.97 -14.48
CA PRO A 245 -3.32 -18.13 -15.13
C PRO A 245 -1.81 -18.07 -15.40
#